data_AF-A0A2U2YWU5-F1
#
_entry.id   AF-A0A2U2YWU5-F1
#
_cell.length_a   1.000
_cell.length_b   1.000
_cell.length_c   1.000
_cell.angle_alpha   90.00
_cell.angle_beta   90.00
_cell.angle_gamma   90.00
#
_symmetry.space_group_name_H-M   'P 1'
#
loop_
_entity.id
_entity.type
_entity.pdbx_description
1 polymer ?
#
loop_
_entity_poly.entity_id
_entity_poly.type
_entity_poly.pdbx_seq_one_letter_code
_entity_poly.pdbx_strand_id
1 'polypeptide(L)' 'IELHLMPGYSPELNPDELLNADLKHHVHAARATSVDDLARETRRFLHRRQRQPRIVCGYFRARHVRYTIE' A
#
# COMPACT_ATOMS: atom_id res chain seq x y z
N ILE A 1 10.20 16.54 -11.09
CA ILE A 1 9.70 15.86 -9.86
C ILE A 1 9.01 16.95 -9.05
N GLU A 2 7.76 16.72 -8.65
CA GLU A 2 6.97 17.63 -7.81
C GLU A 2 6.93 17.09 -6.37
N LEU A 3 6.87 18.00 -5.39
CA LEU A 3 6.77 17.66 -3.98
C LEU A 3 5.39 18.07 -3.45
N HIS A 4 4.62 17.09 -2.97
CA HIS A 4 3.38 17.33 -2.25
C HIS A 4 3.66 17.31 -0.74
N LEU A 5 3.47 18.45 -0.09
CA LEU A 5 3.60 18.56 1.36
C LEU A 5 2.26 18.19 2.02
N MET A 6 2.33 17.24 2.94
CA MET A 6 1.17 16.81 3.73
C MET A 6 1.24 17.42 5.13
N PRO A 7 0.10 17.72 5.76
CA PRO A 7 0.07 18.08 7.16
C PRO A 7 0.67 16.94 8.01
N GLY A 8 1.33 17.31 9.11
CA GLY A 8 1.85 16.32 10.05
C GLY A 8 0.72 15.49 10.65
N TYR A 9 0.96 14.19 10.83
CA TYR A 9 0.00 13.23 11.41
C TYR A 9 -1.32 13.06 10.62
N SER A 10 -1.29 13.20 9.29
CA SER A 10 -2.43 12.91 8.40
C SER A 10 -2.24 11.62 7.57
N PRO A 11 -2.21 10.43 8.19
CA PRO A 11 -2.03 9.16 7.47
C PRO A 11 -3.17 8.88 6.48
N GLU A 12 -4.37 9.39 6.74
CA GLU A 12 -5.51 9.30 5.83
C GLU A 12 -5.26 9.97 4.48
N LEU A 13 -4.30 10.87 4.38
CA LEU A 13 -3.95 11.50 3.12
C LEU A 13 -2.88 10.69 2.37
N ASN A 14 -2.25 9.67 2.97
CA ASN A 14 -1.16 8.95 2.32
C ASN A 14 -1.69 7.73 1.54
N PRO A 15 -1.53 7.66 0.21
CA PRO A 15 -2.03 6.52 -0.58
C PRO A 15 -1.30 5.21 -0.24
N ASP A 16 -0.09 5.29 0.33
CA ASP A 16 0.65 4.10 0.76
C ASP A 16 -0.05 3.37 1.92
N GLU A 17 -0.85 4.05 2.74
CA GLU A 17 -1.55 3.44 3.87
C GLU A 17 -2.61 2.44 3.39
N LEU A 18 -3.19 2.69 2.21
CA LEU A 18 -4.12 1.75 1.56
C LEU A 18 -3.40 0.49 1.06
N LEU A 19 -2.22 0.65 0.46
CA LEU A 19 -1.36 -0.47 0.07
C LEU A 19 -0.90 -1.25 1.31
N ASN A 20 -0.51 -0.54 2.37
CA ASN A 20 -0.02 -1.11 3.62
C ASN A 20 -1.13 -1.88 4.35
N ALA A 21 -2.38 -1.39 4.34
CA ALA A 21 -3.52 -2.10 4.90
C ALA A 21 -3.77 -3.44 4.19
N ASP A 22 -3.73 -3.46 2.85
CA ASP A 22 -3.88 -4.66 2.04
C ASP A 22 -2.71 -5.65 2.25
N LEU A 23 -1.48 -5.14 2.30
CA LEU A 23 -0.29 -5.94 2.63
C LEU A 23 -0.40 -6.57 4.02
N LYS A 24 -0.74 -5.77 5.04
CA LYS A 24 -0.90 -6.25 6.43
C LYS A 24 -1.97 -7.33 6.48
N HIS A 25 -3.12 -7.12 5.83
CA HIS A 25 -4.18 -8.12 5.75
C HIS A 25 -3.69 -9.45 5.12
N HIS A 26 -2.96 -9.38 4.00
CA HIS A 26 -2.39 -10.56 3.34
C HIS A 26 -1.40 -11.31 4.23
N VAL A 27 -0.46 -10.59 4.84
CA VAL A 27 0.57 -11.17 5.71
C VAL A 27 -0.05 -11.80 6.95
N HIS A 28 -1.02 -11.14 7.58
CA HIS A 28 -1.76 -11.71 8.71
C HIS A 28 -2.47 -13.01 8.33
N ALA A 29 -3.08 -13.06 7.14
CA ALA A 29 -3.72 -14.28 6.64
C ALA A 29 -2.71 -15.40 6.34
N ALA A 30 -1.48 -15.06 5.92
CA ALA A 30 -0.42 -16.02 5.63
C ALA A 30 0.21 -16.65 6.89
N ARG A 31 -0.08 -16.12 8.08
CA ARG A 31 0.43 -16.61 9.38
C ARG A 31 1.96 -16.78 9.40
N ALA A 32 2.68 -15.80 8.85
CA ALA A 32 4.14 -15.80 8.89
C ALA A 32 4.66 -15.88 10.34
N THR A 33 5.55 -16.84 10.62
CA THR A 33 6.06 -17.13 11.97
C THR A 33 7.49 -16.66 12.21
N SER A 34 8.18 -16.20 11.17
CA SER A 34 9.54 -15.68 11.23
C SER A 34 9.70 -14.40 10.41
N VAL A 35 10.80 -13.68 10.62
CA VAL A 35 11.15 -12.50 9.83
C VAL A 35 11.37 -12.86 8.35
N ASP A 36 11.96 -14.02 8.08
CA ASP A 36 12.17 -14.49 6.70
C ASP A 36 10.85 -14.84 6.00
N ASP A 37 9.91 -15.45 6.73
CA ASP A 37 8.56 -15.70 6.22
C ASP A 37 7.83 -14.39 5.92
N LEU A 38 7.92 -13.43 6.85
CA LEU A 38 7.32 -12.11 6.68
C LEU A 38 7.88 -11.38 5.44
N ALA A 39 9.20 -11.42 5.26
CA ALA A 39 9.86 -10.81 4.12
C ALA A 39 9.49 -11.51 2.81
N ARG A 40 9.37 -12.84 2.81
CA ARG A 40 8.95 -13.62 1.64
C ARG A 40 7.52 -13.31 1.23
N GLU A 41 6.56 -13.34 2.15
CA GLU A 41 5.16 -13.06 1.84
C GLU A 41 4.95 -11.59 1.42
N THR A 42 5.70 -10.66 2.03
CA THR A 42 5.70 -9.25 1.62
C THR A 42 6.16 -9.09 0.16
N ARG A 43 7.30 -9.68 -0.21
CA ARG A 43 7.81 -9.63 -1.60
C ARG A 43 6.83 -10.27 -2.57
N ARG A 44 6.28 -11.43 -2.22
CA ARG A 44 5.30 -12.15 -3.04
C ARG A 44 4.05 -11.30 -3.30
N PHE A 45 3.52 -10.65 -2.27
CA PHE A 45 2.37 -9.74 -2.37
C PHE A 45 2.67 -8.56 -3.29
N LEU A 46 3.79 -7.86 -3.07
CA LEU A 46 4.16 -6.69 -3.86
C LEU A 46 4.41 -7.05 -5.34
N HIS A 47 5.12 -8.15 -5.62
CA HIS A 47 5.32 -8.65 -6.99
C HIS A 47 4.00 -9.00 -7.68
N ARG A 48 3.02 -9.53 -6.94
CA ARG A 48 1.69 -9.77 -7.48
C ARG A 48 0.97 -8.46 -7.78
N ARG A 49 1.00 -7.47 -6.88
CA ARG A 49 0.34 -6.16 -7.06
C ARG A 49 0.93 -5.37 -8.23
N GLN A 50 2.23 -5.46 -8.47
CA GLN A 50 2.89 -4.89 -9.65
C GLN A 50 2.28 -5.36 -10.98
N ARG A 51 1.78 -6.60 -11.04
CA ARG A 51 1.12 -7.18 -12.22
C ARG A 51 -0.40 -6.88 -12.27
N GLN A 52 -0.92 -6.06 -11.35
CA GLN A 52 -2.34 -5.75 -11.21
C GLN A 52 -2.56 -4.22 -11.23
N PRO A 53 -2.30 -3.56 -12.38
CA PRO A 53 -2.33 -2.10 -12.47
C PRO A 53 -3.68 -1.50 -12.06
N ARG A 54 -4.79 -2.21 -12.34
CA ARG A 54 -6.13 -1.78 -11.91
C ARG A 54 -6.27 -1.64 -10.39
N ILE A 55 -5.62 -2.51 -9.62
CA ILE A 55 -5.64 -2.44 -8.15
C ILE A 55 -4.74 -1.31 -7.67
N VAL A 56 -3.54 -1.19 -8.25
CA VAL A 56 -2.60 -0.11 -7.92
C VAL A 56 -3.23 1.26 -8.17
N CYS A 57 -3.83 1.47 -9.34
CA CYS A 57 -4.58 2.69 -9.64
C CYS A 57 -5.79 2.89 -8.70
N GLY A 58 -6.35 1.80 -8.17
CA GLY A 58 -7.46 1.83 -7.23
C GLY A 58 -7.10 2.51 -5.91
N TYR A 59 -5.87 2.34 -5.41
CA TYR A 59 -5.42 2.98 -4.17
C TYR A 59 -5.50 4.51 -4.26
N PHE A 60 -5.17 5.09 -5.41
CA PHE A 60 -5.21 6.54 -5.63
C PHE A 60 -6.62 7.13 -5.84
N ARG A 61 -7.66 6.28 -5.89
CA ARG A 61 -9.06 6.73 -6.11
C ARG A 61 -9.84 6.93 -4.81
N ALA A 62 -9.27 6.60 -3.65
CA ALA A 62 -9.95 6.83 -2.38
C ALA A 62 -10.10 8.34 -2.11
N ARG A 63 -11.23 8.72 -1.49
CA ARG A 63 -11.68 10.12 -1.37
C ARG A 63 -10.60 11.06 -0.80
N HIS A 64 -9.81 10.56 0.14
CA HIS A 64 -8.82 11.32 0.90
C HIS A 64 -7.44 11.44 0.22
N VAL A 65 -7.15 10.62 -0.80
CA VAL A 65 -5.84 10.62 -1.51
C VAL A 65 -5.93 11.13 -2.94
N ARG A 66 -7.07 11.69 -3.33
CA ARG A 66 -7.34 12.08 -4.73
C ARG A 66 -6.42 13.19 -5.26
N TYR A 67 -5.77 13.96 -4.38
CA TYR A 67 -4.77 14.96 -4.77
C TYR A 67 -3.56 14.37 -5.52
N THR A 68 -3.34 13.06 -5.41
CA THR A 68 -2.21 12.34 -6.03
C THR A 68 -2.38 12.08 -7.52
N ILE A 69 -3.58 12.31 -8.07
CA ILE A 69 -3.91 12.12 -9.49
C ILE A 69 -4.29 13.44 -10.19
N GLU A 70 -4.13 14.57 -9.50
CA GLU A 70 -4.25 15.92 -10.05
C GLU A 70 -2.96 16.34 -10.75
#